data_AF-A0A957U2V5-F1
#
_entry.id   AF-A0A957U2V5-F1
#
_cell.length_a   1.000
_cell.length_b   1.000
_cell.length_c   1.000
_cell.angle_alpha   90.00
_cell.angle_beta   90.00
_cell.angle_gamma   90.00
#
_symmetry.space_group_name_H-M   'P 1'
#
loop_
_entity.id
_entity.type
_entity.pdbx_description
1 polymer ?
#
loop_
_entity_poly.entity_id
_entity_poly.type
_entity_poly.pdbx_seq_one_letter_code
_entity_poly.pdbx_strand_id
1 'polypeptide(L)'
;LAAGLPPVDTATSRAQRVFLAAALEMLYVAHNVHKLLLNPDAETMDKSLMGSTILAGDYCFSHSADLAVKTNNAMVVRLFSEALKRVSEGNIRDRFQDVESFNENIELFTSGLRAAAELTSTGPLQRNDALSVATRLTECFMRQAVADDELLASFPAHQDARWQELLASWQTT
;
A
#
# COMPACT_ATOMS: atom_id res chain seq x y z
N LEU A 1 -5.68 -5.96 0.89
CA LEU A 1 -5.77 -7.31 1.51
C LEU A 1 -6.81 -8.23 0.86
N ALA A 2 -7.95 -7.71 0.39
CA ALA A 2 -8.95 -8.51 -0.33
C ALA A 2 -8.34 -9.27 -1.53
N ALA A 3 -7.47 -8.60 -2.29
CA ALA A 3 -6.68 -9.19 -3.39
C ALA A 3 -5.77 -10.37 -2.97
N GLY A 4 -5.38 -10.45 -1.69
CA GLY A 4 -4.44 -11.44 -1.18
C GLY A 4 -5.11 -12.65 -0.52
N LEU A 5 -6.42 -12.85 -0.71
CA LEU A 5 -7.12 -14.01 -0.17
C LEU A 5 -6.83 -15.25 -1.06
N PRO A 6 -6.19 -16.31 -0.52
CA PRO A 6 -6.00 -17.55 -1.26
C PRO A 6 -7.32 -18.35 -1.33
N PRO A 7 -7.44 -19.31 -2.25
CA PRO A 7 -8.61 -20.19 -2.35
C PRO A 7 -8.90 -20.99 -1.06
N VAL A 8 -7.86 -21.29 -0.28
CA VAL A 8 -7.97 -21.98 1.01
C VAL A 8 -7.33 -21.12 2.10
N ASP A 9 -8.15 -20.61 3.03
CA ASP A 9 -7.68 -19.76 4.11
C ASP A 9 -7.17 -20.56 5.31
N THR A 10 -5.87 -20.85 5.32
CA THR A 10 -5.18 -21.48 6.46
C THR A 10 -4.83 -20.45 7.54
N ALA A 11 -4.55 -20.92 8.76
CA ALA A 11 -4.05 -20.06 9.84
C ALA A 11 -2.75 -19.35 9.45
N THR A 12 -1.84 -20.04 8.74
CA THR A 12 -0.59 -19.47 8.24
C THR A 12 -0.82 -18.36 7.23
N SER A 13 -1.63 -18.62 6.19
CA SER A 13 -1.94 -17.60 5.18
C SER A 13 -2.65 -16.39 5.77
N ARG A 14 -3.51 -16.61 6.78
CA ARG A 14 -4.15 -15.52 7.52
C ARG A 14 -3.14 -14.67 8.28
N ALA A 15 -2.22 -15.30 9.01
CA ALA A 15 -1.17 -14.59 9.74
C ALA A 15 -0.27 -13.77 8.79
N GLN A 16 0.13 -14.35 7.65
CA GLN A 16 0.92 -13.64 6.64
C GLN A 16 0.20 -12.40 6.10
N ARG A 17 -1.11 -12.49 5.83
CA ARG A 17 -1.91 -11.33 5.41
C ARG A 17 -1.98 -10.25 6.49
N VAL A 18 -2.13 -10.63 7.75
CA VAL A 18 -2.16 -9.67 8.88
C VAL A 18 -0.81 -8.97 9.02
N PHE A 19 0.30 -9.71 8.92
CA PHE A 19 1.63 -9.10 8.94
C PHE A 19 1.86 -8.16 7.75
N LEU A 20 1.45 -8.56 6.55
CA LEU A 20 1.52 -7.69 5.37
C LEU A 20 0.67 -6.42 5.54
N ALA A 21 -0.55 -6.55 6.07
CA ALA A 21 -1.43 -5.43 6.36
C ALA A 21 -0.77 -4.42 7.31
N ALA A 22 -0.27 -4.92 8.43
CA ALA A 22 0.36 -4.10 9.45
C ALA A 22 1.65 -3.47 8.91
N ALA A 23 2.42 -4.19 8.08
CA ALA A 23 3.60 -3.65 7.41
C ALA A 23 3.25 -2.47 6.49
N LEU A 24 2.21 -2.61 5.65
CA LEU A 24 1.76 -1.55 4.75
C LEU A 24 1.27 -0.32 5.52
N GLU A 25 0.51 -0.53 6.59
CA GLU A 25 0.02 0.57 7.43
C GLU A 25 1.16 1.30 8.14
N MET A 26 2.11 0.56 8.73
CA MET A 26 3.28 1.18 9.36
C MET A 26 4.17 1.92 8.37
N LEU A 27 4.26 1.42 7.13
CA LEU A 27 4.94 2.12 6.05
C LEU A 27 4.22 3.42 5.68
N TYR A 28 2.90 3.39 5.56
CA TYR A 28 2.08 4.57 5.30
C TYR A 28 2.23 5.62 6.40
N VAL A 29 2.19 5.20 7.67
CA VAL A 29 2.41 6.09 8.82
C VAL A 29 3.81 6.70 8.77
N ALA A 30 4.86 5.89 8.58
CA ALA A 30 6.24 6.37 8.49
C ALA A 30 6.38 7.45 7.39
N HIS A 31 5.81 7.16 6.22
CA HIS A 31 5.84 8.06 5.09
C HIS A 31 5.15 9.40 5.38
N ASN A 32 3.94 9.37 5.97
CA ASN A 32 3.22 10.60 6.32
C ASN A 32 3.93 11.41 7.41
N VAL A 33 4.54 10.75 8.39
CA VAL A 33 5.35 11.43 9.42
C VAL A 33 6.52 12.17 8.76
N HIS A 34 7.27 11.53 7.86
CA HIS A 34 8.36 12.20 7.14
C HIS A 34 7.87 13.31 6.22
N LYS A 35 6.68 13.19 5.61
CA LYS A 35 6.10 14.28 4.79
C LYS A 35 5.86 15.58 5.56
N LEU A 36 5.66 15.53 6.87
CA LEU A 36 5.56 16.74 7.69
C LEU A 36 6.81 17.62 7.57
N LEU A 37 7.97 17.03 7.28
CA LEU A 37 9.25 17.72 7.08
C LEU A 37 9.36 18.39 5.71
N LEU A 38 8.53 17.99 4.75
CA LEU A 38 8.53 18.51 3.38
C LEU A 38 7.60 19.72 3.22
N ASN A 39 6.80 20.03 4.24
CA ASN A 39 5.91 21.19 4.22
C ASN A 39 6.70 22.50 4.32
N PRO A 40 6.30 23.58 3.62
CA PRO A 40 6.97 24.88 3.67
C PRO A 40 7.10 25.44 5.10
N ASP A 41 6.11 25.17 5.95
CA ASP A 41 6.11 25.61 7.34
C ASP A 41 7.13 24.86 8.22
N ALA A 42 7.72 23.77 7.72
CA ALA A 42 8.76 23.02 8.42
C ALA A 42 10.05 23.84 8.65
N GLU A 43 10.27 24.92 7.88
CA GLU A 43 11.37 25.86 8.13
C GLU A 43 11.23 26.62 9.45
N THR A 44 10.00 26.74 9.97
CA THR A 44 9.70 27.37 11.26
C THR A 44 9.65 26.36 12.41
N MET A 45 9.80 25.07 12.11
CA MET A 45 9.68 24.00 13.08
C MET A 45 10.92 23.93 13.97
N ASP A 46 10.70 23.80 15.28
CA ASP A 46 11.79 23.67 16.25
C ASP A 46 12.67 22.43 15.94
N LYS A 47 13.98 22.54 16.15
CA LYS A 47 14.97 21.48 15.86
C LYS A 47 14.67 20.21 16.64
N SER A 48 14.20 20.33 17.88
CA SER A 48 13.82 19.16 18.69
C SER A 48 12.63 18.43 18.08
N LEU A 49 11.64 19.17 17.59
CA LEU A 49 10.47 18.62 16.90
C LEU A 49 10.86 17.98 15.57
N MET A 50 11.74 18.63 14.80
CA MET A 50 12.29 18.07 13.56
C MET A 50 13.00 16.73 13.80
N GLY A 51 13.91 16.69 14.77
CA GLY A 51 14.63 15.46 15.15
C GLY A 51 13.67 14.36 15.62
N SER A 52 12.65 14.71 16.42
CA SER A 52 11.65 13.74 16.90
C SER A 52 10.80 13.17 15.77
N THR A 53 10.39 13.99 14.80
CA THR A 53 9.64 13.56 13.62
C THR A 53 10.45 12.60 12.75
N ILE A 54 11.74 12.89 12.51
CA ILE A 54 12.63 11.98 11.77
C ILE A 54 12.69 10.62 12.47
N LEU A 55 13.01 10.61 13.77
CA LEU A 55 13.15 9.38 14.55
C LEU A 55 11.84 8.58 14.66
N ALA A 56 10.70 9.25 14.76
CA ALA A 56 9.39 8.60 14.77
C ALA A 56 9.10 7.90 13.42
N GLY A 57 9.40 8.57 12.30
CA GLY A 57 9.29 7.97 10.98
C GLY A 57 10.23 6.78 10.79
N ASP A 58 11.49 6.90 11.23
CA ASP A 58 12.48 5.81 11.15
C ASP A 58 12.07 4.59 12.00
N TYR A 59 11.50 4.83 13.18
CA TYR A 59 10.93 3.78 14.02
C TYR A 59 9.80 3.05 13.28
N CYS A 60 8.79 3.78 12.78
CA CYS A 60 7.67 3.18 12.04
C CYS A 60 8.15 2.41 10.80
N PHE A 61 9.14 2.94 10.08
CA PHE A 61 9.75 2.29 8.93
C PHE A 61 10.44 0.98 9.31
N SER A 62 11.27 0.99 10.35
CA SER A 62 11.96 -0.22 10.83
C SER A 62 10.97 -1.28 11.30
N HIS A 63 9.87 -0.86 11.94
CA HIS A 63 8.81 -1.76 12.39
C HIS A 63 8.02 -2.35 11.22
N SER A 64 7.74 -1.54 10.18
CA SER A 64 7.15 -2.01 8.93
C SER A 64 8.01 -3.11 8.28
N ALA A 65 9.33 -2.92 8.23
CA ALA A 65 10.26 -3.91 7.68
C ALA A 65 10.25 -5.24 8.47
N ASP A 66 10.25 -5.16 9.81
CA ASP A 66 10.11 -6.34 10.68
C ASP A 66 8.80 -7.11 10.40
N LEU A 67 7.68 -6.39 10.24
CA LEU A 67 6.39 -6.99 9.88
C LEU A 67 6.41 -7.62 8.47
N ALA A 68 7.06 -6.98 7.49
CA ALA A 68 7.23 -7.55 6.16
C ALA A 68 8.05 -8.85 6.19
N VAL A 69 9.10 -8.93 7.00
CA VAL A 69 9.89 -10.16 7.21
C VAL A 69 9.03 -11.27 7.83
N LYS A 70 8.15 -10.93 8.77
CA LYS A 70 7.23 -11.90 9.42
C LYS A 70 6.21 -12.53 8.46
N THR A 71 6.05 -12.00 7.25
CA THR A 71 5.31 -12.71 6.19
C THR A 71 6.01 -13.98 5.70
N ASN A 72 7.31 -14.15 6.04
CA ASN A 72 8.15 -15.26 5.62
C ASN A 72 8.18 -15.44 4.09
N ASN A 73 8.13 -14.33 3.35
CA ASN A 73 8.19 -14.31 1.90
C ASN A 73 9.21 -13.26 1.43
N ALA A 74 10.34 -13.73 0.91
CA ALA A 74 11.43 -12.86 0.46
C ALA A 74 11.00 -11.90 -0.67
N MET A 75 10.03 -12.31 -1.51
CA MET A 75 9.50 -11.44 -2.56
C MET A 75 8.69 -10.28 -1.99
N VAL A 76 7.97 -10.47 -0.89
CA VAL A 76 7.27 -9.38 -0.19
C VAL A 76 8.28 -8.34 0.31
N VAL A 77 9.37 -8.77 0.93
CA VAL A 77 10.43 -7.87 1.41
C VAL A 77 11.07 -7.10 0.25
N ARG A 78 11.33 -7.79 -0.87
CA ARG A 78 11.86 -7.16 -2.09
C ARG A 78 10.90 -6.09 -2.65
N LEU A 79 9.61 -6.42 -2.78
CA LEU A 79 8.60 -5.48 -3.28
C LEU A 79 8.46 -4.25 -2.38
N PHE A 80 8.54 -4.41 -1.05
CA PHE A 80 8.56 -3.30 -0.10
C PHE A 80 9.76 -2.39 -0.32
N SER A 81 10.96 -2.96 -0.42
CA SER A 81 12.17 -2.18 -0.68
C SER A 81 12.12 -1.44 -2.01
N GLU A 82 11.57 -2.06 -3.06
CA GLU A 82 11.41 -1.43 -4.37
C GLU A 82 10.37 -0.30 -4.36
N ALA A 83 9.27 -0.45 -3.62
CA ALA A 83 8.26 0.59 -3.44
C ALA A 83 8.86 1.82 -2.76
N LEU A 84 9.59 1.60 -1.67
CA LEU A 84 10.26 2.63 -0.89
C LEU A 84 11.28 3.42 -1.70
N LYS A 85 12.10 2.71 -2.48
CA LYS A 85 13.02 3.33 -3.41
C LYS A 85 12.28 4.22 -4.40
N ARG A 86 11.24 3.70 -5.07
CA ARG A 86 10.46 4.45 -6.07
C ARG A 86 9.77 5.69 -5.47
N VAL A 87 9.18 5.56 -4.29
CA VAL A 87 8.55 6.69 -3.58
C VAL A 87 9.57 7.75 -3.21
N SER A 88 10.72 7.35 -2.65
CA SER A 88 11.78 8.29 -2.27
C SER A 88 12.32 9.02 -3.50
N GLU A 89 12.62 8.29 -4.58
CA GLU A 89 13.08 8.86 -5.85
C GLU A 89 12.03 9.79 -6.47
N GLY A 90 10.75 9.43 -6.40
CA GLY A 90 9.62 10.26 -6.85
C GLY A 90 9.55 11.59 -6.11
N ASN A 91 9.49 11.54 -4.78
CA ASN A 91 9.42 12.74 -3.94
C ASN A 91 10.64 13.66 -4.10
N ILE A 92 11.83 13.09 -4.29
CA ILE A 92 13.04 13.87 -4.58
C ILE A 92 12.90 14.57 -5.94
N ARG A 93 12.46 13.87 -7.00
CA ARG A 93 12.26 14.50 -8.31
C ARG A 93 11.23 15.63 -8.23
N ASP A 94 10.07 15.40 -7.64
CA ASP A 94 9.03 16.42 -7.46
C ASP A 94 9.54 17.65 -6.70
N ARG A 95 10.47 17.47 -5.77
CA ARG A 95 11.03 18.57 -4.98
C ARG A 95 12.05 19.42 -5.74
N PHE A 96 12.78 18.82 -6.70
CA PHE A 96 13.91 19.44 -7.41
C PHE A 96 13.65 19.69 -8.89
N GLN A 97 12.58 19.16 -9.47
CA GLN A 97 12.25 19.27 -10.88
C GLN A 97 10.77 19.64 -11.04
N ASP A 98 10.48 20.56 -11.95
CA ASP A 98 9.13 21.03 -12.26
C ASP A 98 8.46 20.08 -13.30
N VAL A 99 8.40 18.79 -12.96
CA VAL A 99 7.90 17.70 -13.81
C VAL A 99 6.55 17.22 -13.27
N GLU A 100 5.84 16.39 -14.03
CA GLU A 100 4.59 15.74 -13.61
C GLU A 100 4.66 15.21 -12.17
N SER A 101 3.67 15.61 -11.35
CA SER A 101 3.62 15.25 -9.93
C SER A 101 3.55 13.74 -9.76
N PHE A 102 4.52 13.20 -9.02
CA PHE A 102 4.56 11.82 -8.59
C PHE A 102 3.44 11.57 -7.58
N ASN A 103 2.64 10.52 -7.82
CA ASN A 103 1.60 10.09 -6.89
C ASN A 103 2.10 8.90 -6.06
N GLU A 104 2.64 9.20 -4.89
CA GLU A 104 3.15 8.23 -3.92
C GLU A 104 2.09 7.24 -3.45
N ASN A 105 0.84 7.67 -3.33
CA ASN A 105 -0.25 6.83 -2.81
C ASN A 105 -0.56 5.70 -3.80
N ILE A 106 -0.58 6.02 -5.10
CA ILE A 106 -0.75 5.01 -6.15
C ILE A 106 0.41 4.00 -6.12
N GLU A 107 1.64 4.47 -5.97
CA GLU A 107 2.82 3.60 -5.92
C GLU A 107 2.80 2.66 -4.70
N LEU A 108 2.55 3.20 -3.50
CA LEU A 108 2.44 2.41 -2.27
C LEU A 108 1.30 1.41 -2.35
N PHE A 109 0.13 1.82 -2.86
CA PHE A 109 -1.02 0.95 -3.00
C PHE A 109 -0.75 -0.19 -3.99
N THR A 110 -0.22 0.13 -5.18
CA THR A 110 0.13 -0.83 -6.22
C THR A 110 1.15 -1.84 -5.71
N SER A 111 2.17 -1.38 -4.99
CA SER A 111 3.17 -2.25 -4.40
C SER A 111 2.59 -3.16 -3.32
N GLY A 112 1.67 -2.66 -2.49
CA GLY A 112 0.95 -3.47 -1.51
C GLY A 112 0.06 -4.54 -2.15
N LEU A 113 -0.58 -4.25 -3.28
CA LEU A 113 -1.34 -5.22 -4.05
C LEU A 113 -0.44 -6.32 -4.62
N ARG A 114 0.70 -5.95 -5.22
CA ARG A 114 1.68 -6.92 -5.72
C ARG A 114 2.14 -7.84 -4.60
N ALA A 115 2.50 -7.29 -3.44
CA ALA A 115 2.90 -8.08 -2.28
C ALA A 115 1.79 -9.02 -1.80
N ALA A 116 0.53 -8.56 -1.79
CA ALA A 116 -0.61 -9.39 -1.43
C ALA A 116 -0.83 -10.54 -2.41
N ALA A 117 -0.65 -10.31 -3.72
CA ALA A 117 -0.77 -11.33 -4.74
C ALA A 117 0.41 -12.33 -4.76
N GLU A 118 1.59 -11.94 -4.27
CA GLU A 118 2.69 -12.89 -4.05
C GLU A 118 2.37 -13.88 -2.91
N LEU A 119 1.64 -13.45 -1.88
CA LEU A 119 1.25 -14.32 -0.77
C LEU A 119 0.25 -15.40 -1.18
N THR A 120 -0.52 -15.20 -2.25
CA THR A 120 -1.54 -16.17 -2.70
C THR A 120 -1.00 -17.26 -3.61
N SER A 121 0.28 -17.18 -4.02
CA SER A 121 0.89 -18.11 -5.00
C SER A 121 0.05 -18.29 -6.28
N THR A 122 -0.77 -17.31 -6.61
CA THR A 122 -1.65 -17.34 -7.79
C THR A 122 -0.82 -17.19 -9.06
N GLY A 123 -1.26 -17.88 -10.11
CA GLY A 123 -0.60 -17.83 -11.42
C GLY A 123 -0.54 -16.41 -12.00
N PRO A 124 0.35 -16.15 -12.98
CA PRO A 124 0.60 -14.81 -13.51
C PRO A 124 -0.66 -14.08 -14.01
N LEU A 125 -1.61 -14.82 -14.61
CA LEU A 125 -2.86 -14.26 -15.13
C LEU A 125 -3.77 -13.71 -14.02
N GLN A 126 -4.04 -14.51 -12.99
CA GLN A 126 -4.87 -14.10 -11.85
C GLN A 126 -4.23 -12.94 -11.06
N ARG A 127 -2.90 -12.86 -11.04
CA ARG A 127 -2.16 -11.73 -10.47
C ARG A 127 -2.39 -10.45 -11.26
N ASN A 128 -2.32 -10.52 -12.58
CA ASN A 128 -2.55 -9.38 -13.45
C ASN A 128 -4.00 -8.90 -13.39
N ASP A 129 -4.96 -9.81 -13.31
CA ASP A 129 -6.37 -9.47 -13.15
C ASP A 129 -6.60 -8.75 -11.81
N ALA A 130 -6.11 -9.32 -10.70
CA ALA A 130 -6.23 -8.69 -9.37
C ALA A 130 -5.57 -7.31 -9.31
N LEU A 131 -4.43 -7.12 -9.99
CA LEU A 131 -3.76 -5.83 -10.09
C LEU A 131 -4.55 -4.82 -10.92
N SER A 132 -5.09 -5.24 -12.07
CA SER A 132 -5.91 -4.39 -12.94
C SER A 132 -7.14 -3.87 -12.21
N VAL A 133 -7.88 -4.77 -11.57
CA VAL A 133 -9.08 -4.45 -10.82
C VAL A 133 -8.78 -3.52 -9.65
N ALA A 134 -7.74 -3.83 -8.88
CA ALA A 134 -7.41 -3.01 -7.74
C ALA A 134 -6.82 -1.64 -8.13
N THR A 135 -6.14 -1.52 -9.27
CA THR A 135 -5.71 -0.22 -9.82
C THR A 135 -6.91 0.64 -10.20
N ARG A 136 -7.90 0.06 -10.92
CA ARG A 136 -9.15 0.76 -11.26
C ARG A 136 -9.91 1.21 -9.99
N LEU A 137 -9.95 0.37 -8.95
CA LEU A 137 -10.55 0.76 -7.66
C LEU A 137 -9.82 1.93 -7.01
N THR A 138 -8.48 1.98 -7.07
CA THR A 138 -7.72 3.13 -6.55
C THR A 138 -8.08 4.40 -7.31
N GLU A 139 -8.17 4.34 -8.63
CA GLU A 139 -8.57 5.49 -9.45
C GLU A 139 -9.99 5.96 -9.09
N CYS A 140 -10.93 5.03 -8.92
CA CYS A 140 -12.27 5.35 -8.44
C CYS A 140 -12.22 6.03 -7.06
N PHE A 141 -11.47 5.48 -6.11
CA PHE A 141 -11.33 6.03 -4.77
C PHE A 141 -10.74 7.45 -4.78
N MET A 142 -9.64 7.64 -5.50
CA MET A 142 -8.97 8.94 -5.62
C MET A 142 -9.86 10.00 -6.30
N ARG A 143 -10.78 9.57 -7.18
CA ARG A 143 -11.75 10.45 -7.86
C ARG A 143 -13.10 10.56 -7.15
N GLN A 144 -13.29 9.88 -6.01
CA GLN A 144 -14.59 9.72 -5.34
C GLN A 144 -15.70 9.23 -6.29
N ALA A 145 -15.33 8.38 -7.25
CA ALA A 145 -16.24 7.81 -8.22
C ALA A 145 -16.79 6.46 -7.72
N VAL A 146 -18.02 6.14 -8.13
CA VAL A 146 -18.64 4.83 -7.86
C VAL A 146 -17.98 3.78 -8.75
N ALA A 147 -17.67 2.61 -8.18
CA ALA A 147 -17.21 1.45 -8.95
C ALA A 147 -18.32 1.00 -9.91
N ASP A 148 -17.99 0.83 -11.20
CA ASP A 148 -18.94 0.34 -12.20
C ASP A 148 -19.20 -1.17 -12.08
N ASP A 149 -20.35 -1.63 -12.58
CA ASP A 149 -20.74 -3.06 -12.54
C ASP A 149 -19.74 -3.96 -13.26
N GLU A 150 -19.02 -3.43 -14.27
CA GLU A 150 -17.99 -4.15 -15.00
C GLU A 150 -16.76 -4.43 -14.12
N LEU A 151 -16.36 -3.49 -13.27
CA LEU A 151 -15.32 -3.66 -12.27
C LEU A 151 -15.75 -4.68 -11.20
N LEU A 152 -17.01 -4.62 -10.77
CA LEU A 152 -17.54 -5.60 -9.80
C LEU A 152 -17.54 -7.01 -10.37
N ALA A 153 -17.91 -7.17 -11.64
CA ALA A 153 -17.92 -8.46 -12.32
C ALA A 153 -16.52 -9.06 -12.58
N SER A 154 -15.46 -8.25 -12.44
CA SER A 154 -14.09 -8.66 -12.70
C SER A 154 -13.36 -9.26 -11.49
N PHE A 155 -13.97 -9.25 -10.29
CA PHE A 155 -13.38 -9.86 -9.11
C PHE A 155 -13.33 -11.39 -9.21
N PRO A 156 -12.26 -12.05 -8.74
CA PRO A 156 -12.25 -13.50 -8.60
C PRO A 156 -13.39 -13.95 -7.67
N ALA A 157 -14.15 -14.98 -8.07
CA ALA A 157 -15.36 -15.42 -7.34
C ALA A 157 -15.12 -15.73 -5.85
N HIS A 158 -13.93 -16.23 -5.49
CA HIS A 158 -13.56 -16.51 -4.10
C HIS A 158 -13.28 -15.26 -3.25
N GLN A 159 -13.11 -14.10 -3.88
CA GLN A 159 -12.85 -12.81 -3.23
C GLN A 159 -14.06 -11.87 -3.26
N ASP A 160 -15.07 -12.17 -4.08
CA ASP A 160 -16.23 -11.31 -4.39
C ASP A 160 -16.91 -10.77 -3.12
N ALA A 161 -17.28 -11.65 -2.17
CA ALA A 161 -17.94 -11.25 -0.93
C ALA A 161 -17.15 -10.20 -0.11
N ARG A 162 -15.81 -10.30 -0.09
CA ARG A 162 -14.96 -9.34 0.63
C ARG A 162 -14.81 -8.02 -0.11
N TRP A 163 -14.76 -8.06 -1.43
CA TRP A 163 -14.74 -6.84 -2.23
C TRP A 163 -16.06 -6.09 -2.11
N GLN A 164 -17.20 -6.79 -2.11
CA GLN A 164 -18.51 -6.19 -1.84
C GLN A 164 -18.59 -5.58 -0.44
N GLU A 165 -18.09 -6.25 0.59
CA GLU A 165 -18.06 -5.72 1.96
C GLU A 165 -17.20 -4.45 2.05
N LEU A 166 -16.02 -4.44 1.40
CA LEU A 166 -15.16 -3.26 1.32
C LEU A 166 -15.89 -2.09 0.64
N LEU A 167 -16.52 -2.34 -0.50
CA LEU A 167 -17.26 -1.32 -1.25
C LEU A 167 -18.48 -0.78 -0.47
N ALA A 168 -19.20 -1.64 0.24
CA ALA A 168 -20.31 -1.22 1.10
C ALA A 168 -19.83 -0.32 2.25
N SER A 169 -18.66 -0.62 2.83
CA SER A 169 -18.06 0.25 3.85
C SER A 169 -17.65 1.62 3.29
N TRP A 170 -17.27 1.70 2.02
CA TRP A 170 -16.92 2.96 1.36
C TRP A 170 -18.11 3.86 1.10
N GLN A 171 -19.28 3.30 0.78
CA GLN A 171 -20.49 4.09 0.54
C GLN A 171 -21.09 4.70 1.83
N THR A 172 -20.64 4.26 2.99
CA THR A 172 -21.14 4.70 4.30
C THR A 172 -20.20 5.66 5.04
N THR A 173 -19.04 6.00 4.45
CA THR A 173 -18.03 6.93 5.00
C THR A 173 -17.99 8.22 4.21
#